data_AF-A0A497L770-F1
#
_entry.id   AF-A0A497L770-F1
#
_cell.length_a   1.000
_cell.length_b   1.000
_cell.length_c   1.000
_cell.angle_alpha   90.00
_cell.angle_beta   90.00
_cell.angle_gamma   90.00
#
_symmetry.space_group_name_H-M   'P 1'
#
loop_
_entity.id
_entity.type
_entity.pdbx_description
1 polymer ?
#
loop_
_entity_poly.entity_id
_entity_poly.type
_entity_poly.pdbx_seq_one_letter_code
_entity_poly.pdbx_strand_id
1 'polypeptide(L)'
;MLEKLQRELERVEVLRKKAVEFKDRRFPDLEGFNLIDGMPYHVVDGVPHYYYIVEEVSERLFRHHPRTLDECALAVMAITDIGRVDVIGAIEALAIPICTSLSLKTRLPMAIIGKRRYVDDVTGWTPPTQIEIVKTTGYSRTYLYANDIPRGSNLLLVEPISSTGGTLRNVTERLEENGVNVVDLITVIGKPDYGYEEEIAKTGRKVKTLLKVRIKNYVETSDGHGYAETEVEKTEWFRKAEPFVDEMYPRYEEAMKRLLERSTAKRS
;
A
#
# COMPACT_ATOMS: atom_id res chain seq x y z
N MET A 1 -10.97 13.50 7.65
CA MET A 1 -9.95 12.88 6.76
C MET A 1 -10.30 11.42 6.45
N LEU A 2 -10.13 10.95 5.20
CA LEU A 2 -10.29 9.54 4.77
C LEU A 2 -11.63 8.90 5.16
N GLU A 3 -12.71 9.68 5.19
CA GLU A 3 -14.02 9.18 5.67
C GLU A 3 -14.62 8.12 4.76
N LYS A 4 -14.45 8.30 3.44
CA LYS A 4 -14.95 7.33 2.45
C LYS A 4 -14.26 5.98 2.65
N LEU A 5 -12.93 6.00 2.72
CA LEU A 5 -12.10 4.83 2.94
C LEU A 5 -12.46 4.11 4.24
N GLN A 6 -12.62 4.84 5.35
CA GLN A 6 -13.00 4.24 6.64
C GLN A 6 -14.32 3.47 6.55
N ARG A 7 -15.36 4.06 5.95
CA ARG A 7 -16.67 3.41 5.78
C ARG A 7 -16.58 2.16 4.90
N GLU A 8 -15.75 2.20 3.86
CA GLU A 8 -15.55 1.04 2.97
C GLU A 8 -14.76 -0.08 3.64
N LEU A 9 -13.93 0.24 4.62
CA LEU A 9 -13.15 -0.75 5.35
C LEU A 9 -13.99 -1.50 6.41
N GLU A 10 -14.99 -0.88 7.03
CA GLU A 10 -15.88 -1.54 8.02
C GLU A 10 -16.49 -2.85 7.48
N ARG A 11 -16.86 -2.84 6.19
CA ARG A 11 -17.37 -4.00 5.47
C ARG A 11 -16.79 -4.04 4.06
N VAL A 12 -15.76 -4.85 3.88
CA VAL A 12 -14.93 -4.81 2.68
C VAL A 12 -15.05 -6.09 1.84
N GLU A 13 -15.07 -5.93 0.52
CA GLU A 13 -14.99 -7.08 -0.38
C GLU A 13 -13.63 -7.77 -0.21
N VAL A 14 -13.62 -9.10 -0.19
CA VAL A 14 -12.39 -9.87 -0.06
C VAL A 14 -12.31 -10.98 -1.10
N LEU A 15 -11.11 -11.18 -1.64
CA LEU A 15 -10.77 -12.37 -2.41
C LEU A 15 -10.09 -13.39 -1.51
N ARG A 16 -10.43 -14.66 -1.70
CA ARG A 16 -9.78 -15.78 -1.03
C ARG A 16 -8.57 -16.21 -1.88
N LYS A 17 -7.34 -16.00 -1.40
CA LYS A 17 -6.10 -16.42 -2.09
C LYS A 17 -5.40 -17.51 -1.30
N LYS A 18 -4.97 -18.60 -1.93
CA LYS A 18 -4.30 -19.72 -1.24
C LYS A 18 -3.15 -19.23 -0.36
N ALA A 19 -3.12 -19.71 0.88
CA ALA A 19 -2.07 -19.38 1.85
C ALA A 19 -0.83 -20.24 1.60
N VAL A 20 0.16 -19.66 0.92
CA VAL A 20 1.32 -20.39 0.37
C VAL A 20 2.29 -20.90 1.43
N GLU A 21 2.24 -20.39 2.65
CA GLU A 21 3.01 -20.84 3.81
C GLU A 21 2.47 -22.14 4.41
N PHE A 22 1.19 -22.46 4.18
CA PHE A 22 0.58 -23.73 4.60
C PHE A 22 0.53 -24.77 3.48
N LYS A 23 1.27 -24.56 2.38
CA LYS A 23 1.39 -25.49 1.26
C LYS A 23 1.58 -26.97 1.61
N ASP A 24 2.31 -27.24 2.70
CA ASP A 24 2.72 -28.57 3.14
C ASP A 24 1.88 -29.03 4.36
N ARG A 25 0.86 -28.27 4.77
CA ARG A 25 0.02 -28.51 5.93
C ARG A 25 -1.46 -28.37 5.57
N ARG A 26 -2.28 -29.32 6.01
CA ARG A 26 -3.74 -29.26 5.87
C ARG A 26 -4.42 -29.17 7.23
N PHE A 27 -5.65 -28.65 7.22
CA PHE A 27 -6.50 -28.44 8.38
C PHE A 27 -7.86 -29.09 8.15
N PRO A 28 -7.94 -30.44 8.06
CA PRO A 28 -9.15 -31.15 7.62
C PRO A 28 -10.36 -30.93 8.51
N ASP A 29 -10.15 -30.54 9.77
CA ASP A 29 -11.21 -30.29 10.75
C ASP A 29 -11.73 -28.84 10.73
N LEU A 30 -11.19 -27.98 9.87
CA LEU A 30 -11.56 -26.56 9.75
C LEU A 30 -12.26 -26.31 8.41
N GLU A 31 -13.31 -25.48 8.44
CA GLU A 31 -14.04 -25.03 7.25
C GLU A 31 -14.53 -23.58 7.46
N GLY A 32 -14.56 -22.78 6.39
CA GLY A 32 -15.00 -21.39 6.45
C GLY A 32 -14.04 -20.47 7.21
N PHE A 33 -14.58 -19.46 7.91
CA PHE A 33 -13.78 -18.50 8.67
C PHE A 33 -13.13 -19.13 9.91
N ASN A 34 -11.81 -19.10 9.98
CA ASN A 34 -11.04 -19.68 11.09
C ASN A 34 -9.86 -18.78 11.47
N LEU A 35 -9.41 -18.91 12.71
CA LEU A 35 -8.14 -18.34 13.18
C LEU A 35 -7.09 -19.46 13.22
N ILE A 36 -6.04 -19.33 12.42
CA ILE A 36 -4.87 -20.24 12.44
C ILE A 36 -3.69 -19.43 12.96
N ASP A 37 -3.11 -19.87 14.07
CA ASP A 37 -2.04 -19.16 14.79
C ASP A 37 -2.41 -17.70 15.12
N GLY A 38 -3.71 -17.47 15.41
CA GLY A 38 -4.27 -16.15 15.71
C GLY A 38 -4.61 -15.29 14.49
N MET A 39 -4.29 -15.72 13.26
CA MET A 39 -4.55 -14.96 12.03
C MET A 39 -5.80 -15.46 11.29
N PRO A 40 -6.59 -14.57 10.67
CA PRO A 40 -7.82 -14.94 9.98
C PRO A 40 -7.54 -15.58 8.61
N TYR A 41 -8.13 -16.76 8.39
CA TYR A 41 -8.12 -17.50 7.13
C TYR A 41 -9.51 -18.01 6.77
N HIS A 42 -9.73 -18.22 5.48
CA HIS A 42 -10.84 -19.00 4.96
C HIS A 42 -10.35 -20.40 4.60
N VAL A 43 -10.89 -21.43 5.24
CA VAL A 43 -10.52 -22.83 4.95
C VAL A 43 -11.55 -23.46 4.04
N VAL A 44 -11.09 -24.10 2.96
CA VAL A 44 -11.91 -24.92 2.06
C VAL A 44 -11.21 -26.26 1.87
N ASP A 45 -11.88 -27.37 2.17
CA ASP A 45 -11.33 -28.73 2.07
C ASP A 45 -9.99 -28.89 2.82
N GLY A 46 -9.90 -28.24 3.98
CA GLY A 46 -8.69 -28.18 4.81
C GLY A 46 -7.53 -27.37 4.22
N VAL A 47 -7.76 -26.58 3.16
CA VAL A 47 -6.79 -25.67 2.56
C VAL A 47 -7.09 -24.22 2.98
N PRO A 48 -6.16 -23.55 3.69
CA PRO A 48 -6.35 -22.17 4.11
C PRO A 48 -6.12 -21.17 2.97
N HIS A 49 -6.93 -20.11 2.97
CA HIS A 49 -6.88 -18.99 2.05
C HIS A 49 -6.85 -17.67 2.82
N TYR A 50 -5.96 -16.77 2.43
CA TYR A 50 -5.93 -15.39 2.89
C TYR A 50 -7.15 -14.63 2.41
N TYR A 51 -7.67 -13.78 3.30
CA TYR A 51 -8.56 -12.69 2.93
C TYR A 51 -7.76 -11.52 2.37
N TYR A 52 -7.79 -11.41 1.05
CA TYR A 52 -7.19 -10.33 0.31
C TYR A 52 -8.20 -9.18 0.18
N ILE A 53 -7.92 -8.05 0.84
CA ILE A 53 -8.84 -6.90 0.88
C ILE A 53 -8.90 -6.23 -0.50
N VAL A 54 -10.10 -6.11 -1.04
CA VAL A 54 -10.40 -5.43 -2.30
C VAL A 54 -11.13 -4.12 -2.00
N GLU A 55 -10.36 -3.04 -2.01
CA GLU A 55 -10.79 -1.69 -1.68
C GLU A 55 -10.17 -0.71 -2.70
N GLU A 56 -10.68 0.52 -2.79
CA GLU A 56 -10.24 1.57 -3.71
C GLU A 56 -8.73 1.83 -3.70
N VAL A 57 -8.06 1.85 -2.55
CA VAL A 57 -6.60 2.04 -2.47
C VAL A 57 -5.83 0.73 -2.59
N SER A 58 -6.48 -0.43 -2.39
CA SER A 58 -5.84 -1.74 -2.51
C SER A 58 -5.98 -2.35 -3.90
N GLU A 59 -7.17 -2.67 -4.44
CA GLU A 59 -7.30 -3.33 -5.76
C GLU A 59 -8.66 -3.16 -6.46
N ARG A 60 -9.67 -2.50 -5.87
CA ARG A 60 -11.02 -2.47 -6.47
C ARG A 60 -11.04 -1.59 -7.72
N LEU A 61 -10.95 -2.24 -8.88
CA LEU A 61 -11.46 -1.78 -10.19
C LEU A 61 -10.71 -0.65 -10.91
N PHE A 62 -9.42 -0.40 -10.62
CA PHE A 62 -8.63 0.71 -11.19
C PHE A 62 -9.27 2.11 -11.06
N ARG A 63 -10.39 2.22 -10.34
CA ARG A 63 -11.19 3.44 -10.24
C ARG A 63 -10.98 4.03 -8.86
N HIS A 64 -9.99 4.90 -8.78
CA HIS A 64 -9.69 5.66 -7.59
C HIS A 64 -10.53 6.94 -7.56
N HIS A 65 -11.14 7.24 -6.41
CA HIS A 65 -11.83 8.49 -6.18
C HIS A 65 -10.78 9.58 -5.89
N PRO A 66 -10.82 10.73 -6.60
CA PRO A 66 -9.81 11.78 -6.45
C PRO A 66 -9.62 12.23 -5.00
N ARG A 67 -10.73 12.34 -4.24
CA ARG A 67 -10.71 12.66 -2.81
C ARG A 67 -9.85 11.72 -1.99
N THR A 68 -9.99 10.40 -2.16
CA THR A 68 -9.22 9.43 -1.38
C THR A 68 -7.74 9.54 -1.68
N LEU A 69 -7.36 9.66 -2.96
CA LEU A 69 -5.96 9.83 -3.36
C LEU A 69 -5.35 11.11 -2.77
N ASP A 70 -6.10 12.21 -2.81
CA ASP A 70 -5.66 13.49 -2.29
C ASP A 70 -5.55 13.49 -0.77
N GLU A 71 -6.53 12.95 -0.06
CA GLU A 71 -6.49 12.83 1.40
C GLU A 71 -5.35 11.89 1.84
N CYS A 72 -5.09 10.80 1.12
CA CYS A 72 -3.92 9.93 1.33
C CYS A 72 -2.61 10.70 1.14
N ALA A 73 -2.47 11.44 0.02
CA ALA A 73 -1.27 12.22 -0.26
C ALA A 73 -1.03 13.31 0.80
N LEU A 74 -2.07 14.05 1.20
CA LEU A 74 -1.98 15.06 2.26
C LEU A 74 -1.63 14.42 3.61
N ALA A 75 -2.20 13.26 3.93
CA ALA A 75 -1.91 12.55 5.18
C ALA A 75 -0.46 12.08 5.24
N VAL A 76 0.05 11.48 4.15
CA VAL A 76 1.46 11.10 4.00
C VAL A 76 2.36 12.33 4.18
N MET A 77 2.04 13.43 3.51
CA MET A 77 2.78 14.69 3.60
C MET A 77 2.82 15.24 5.04
N ALA A 78 1.74 15.11 5.80
CA ALA A 78 1.63 15.61 7.17
C ALA A 78 2.45 14.82 8.20
N ILE A 79 2.71 13.52 7.94
CA ILE A 79 3.44 12.64 8.86
C ILE A 79 4.89 12.41 8.48
N THR A 80 5.32 12.92 7.33
CA THR A 80 6.69 12.87 6.83
C THR A 80 7.37 14.22 6.96
N ASP A 81 8.65 14.23 7.29
CA ASP A 81 9.50 15.41 7.13
C ASP A 81 9.84 15.60 5.64
N ILE A 82 8.90 16.13 4.88
CA ILE A 82 8.97 16.21 3.41
C ILE A 82 10.16 17.05 2.94
N GLY A 83 10.60 18.03 3.75
CA GLY A 83 11.73 18.89 3.41
C GLY A 83 13.07 18.16 3.27
N ARG A 84 13.18 16.93 3.79
CA ARG A 84 14.38 16.10 3.66
C ARG A 84 14.27 15.02 2.57
N VAL A 85 13.11 14.86 1.94
CA VAL A 85 12.86 13.79 0.96
C VAL A 85 13.32 14.26 -0.41
N ASP A 86 14.14 13.47 -1.10
CA ASP A 86 14.61 13.76 -2.46
C ASP A 86 13.73 13.08 -3.51
N VAL A 87 13.20 11.90 -3.21
CA VAL A 87 12.42 11.08 -4.15
C VAL A 87 11.36 10.25 -3.42
N ILE A 88 10.21 10.07 -4.08
CA ILE A 88 9.12 9.21 -3.63
C ILE A 88 9.24 7.86 -4.35
N GLY A 89 9.36 6.77 -3.60
CA GLY A 89 9.35 5.41 -4.12
C GLY A 89 7.94 4.81 -4.10
N ALA A 90 7.40 4.53 -5.27
CA ALA A 90 6.09 3.90 -5.45
C ALA A 90 6.26 2.42 -5.79
N ILE A 91 5.82 1.53 -4.89
CA ILE A 91 5.82 0.09 -5.16
C ILE A 91 4.69 -0.27 -6.13
N GLU A 92 5.04 -0.90 -7.24
CA GLU A 92 4.10 -1.28 -8.29
C GLU A 92 3.06 -2.31 -7.77
N ALA A 93 1.79 -2.21 -8.15
CA ALA A 93 1.18 -1.14 -8.97
C ALA A 93 0.46 -0.10 -8.11
N LEU A 94 0.08 -0.51 -6.90
CA LEU A 94 -1.02 0.09 -6.14
C LEU A 94 -0.62 1.41 -5.48
N ALA A 95 0.68 1.61 -5.22
CA ALA A 95 1.17 2.87 -4.67
C ALA A 95 1.22 3.98 -5.72
N ILE A 96 1.23 3.66 -7.02
CA ILE A 96 1.46 4.63 -8.10
C ILE A 96 0.46 5.79 -8.05
N PRO A 97 -0.88 5.58 -7.91
CA PRO A 97 -1.84 6.69 -7.87
C PRO A 97 -1.64 7.62 -6.66
N ILE A 98 -1.36 7.06 -5.48
CA ILE A 98 -1.12 7.83 -4.25
C ILE A 98 0.18 8.62 -4.37
N CYS A 99 1.26 7.96 -4.79
CA CYS A 99 2.56 8.59 -4.96
C CYS A 99 2.57 9.64 -6.09
N THR A 100 1.79 9.44 -7.15
CA THR A 100 1.59 10.44 -8.21
C THR A 100 0.92 11.69 -7.63
N SER A 101 -0.15 11.49 -6.84
CA SER A 101 -0.86 12.59 -6.18
C SER A 101 0.06 13.33 -5.20
N LEU A 102 0.89 12.60 -4.45
CA LEU A 102 1.90 13.18 -3.56
C LEU A 102 2.96 13.97 -4.33
N SER A 103 3.53 13.39 -5.39
CA SER A 103 4.55 14.03 -6.24
C SER A 103 4.07 15.35 -6.83
N LEU A 104 2.84 15.41 -7.33
CA LEU A 104 2.27 16.66 -7.87
C LEU A 104 2.11 17.75 -6.80
N LYS A 105 1.78 17.36 -5.57
CA LYS A 105 1.61 18.28 -4.43
C LYS A 105 2.95 18.77 -3.87
N THR A 106 3.93 17.87 -3.73
CA THR A 106 5.25 18.18 -3.13
C THR A 106 6.28 18.70 -4.14
N ARG A 107 6.03 18.49 -5.44
CA ARG A 107 7.00 18.71 -6.53
C ARG A 107 8.25 17.84 -6.44
N LEU A 108 8.21 16.78 -5.64
CA LEU A 108 9.28 15.79 -5.58
C LEU A 108 9.15 14.78 -6.72
N PRO A 109 10.25 14.32 -7.32
CA PRO A 109 10.23 13.24 -8.30
C PRO A 109 9.73 11.94 -7.67
N MET A 110 9.11 11.10 -8.49
CA MET A 110 8.62 9.77 -8.11
C MET A 110 9.33 8.70 -8.95
N ALA A 111 9.86 7.67 -8.30
CA ALA A 111 10.41 6.48 -8.92
C ALA A 111 9.48 5.28 -8.71
N ILE A 112 9.21 4.52 -9.76
CA ILE A 112 8.40 3.29 -9.68
C ILE A 112 9.33 2.11 -9.43
N ILE A 113 9.04 1.37 -8.36
CA ILE A 113 9.71 0.12 -8.00
C ILE A 113 8.82 -1.02 -8.45
N GLY A 114 9.13 -1.57 -9.62
CA GLY A 114 8.19 -2.38 -10.39
C GLY A 114 8.79 -3.63 -11.00
N LYS A 115 7.97 -4.43 -11.67
CA LYS A 115 8.38 -5.72 -12.25
C LYS A 115 9.17 -5.58 -13.56
N ARG A 116 9.16 -4.39 -14.15
CA ARG A 116 9.80 -4.12 -15.44
C ARG A 116 11.31 -3.97 -15.28
N ARG A 117 12.06 -4.86 -15.90
CA ARG A 117 13.51 -4.74 -16.11
C ARG A 117 13.79 -3.91 -17.36
N TYR A 118 14.74 -2.98 -17.27
CA TYR A 118 15.31 -2.29 -18.42
C TYR A 118 16.58 -2.99 -18.86
N VAL A 119 16.57 -3.42 -20.13
CA VAL A 119 17.70 -4.00 -20.85
C VAL A 119 17.57 -3.57 -22.30
N ASP A 120 18.67 -3.18 -22.93
CA ASP A 120 18.78 -3.13 -24.38
C ASP A 120 19.02 -4.54 -24.91
N ASP A 121 18.06 -5.10 -25.63
CA ASP A 121 18.12 -6.49 -26.12
C ASP A 121 19.23 -6.72 -27.16
N VAL A 122 19.74 -5.66 -27.81
CA VAL A 122 20.82 -5.76 -28.81
C VAL A 122 22.17 -5.67 -28.14
N THR A 123 22.36 -4.70 -27.25
CA THR A 123 23.68 -4.43 -26.65
C THR A 123 23.87 -5.12 -25.29
N GLY A 124 22.79 -5.60 -24.67
CA GLY A 124 22.77 -6.08 -23.29
C GLY A 124 22.93 -4.96 -22.25
N TRP A 125 22.94 -3.69 -22.66
CA TRP A 125 23.11 -2.58 -21.76
C TRP A 125 21.95 -2.49 -20.77
N THR A 126 22.26 -2.14 -19.52
CA THR A 126 21.26 -1.87 -18.48
C THR A 126 21.57 -0.53 -17.82
N PRO A 127 20.56 0.21 -17.32
CA PRO A 127 20.81 1.43 -16.58
C PRO A 127 21.75 1.17 -15.39
N PRO A 128 22.85 1.93 -15.22
CA PRO A 128 23.77 1.74 -14.09
C PRO A 128 23.12 1.89 -12.71
N THR A 129 21.97 2.56 -12.65
CA THR A 129 21.17 2.82 -11.44
C THR A 129 20.07 1.77 -11.22
N GLN A 130 19.95 0.76 -12.09
CA GLN A 130 18.94 -0.28 -11.93
C GLN A 130 19.31 -1.23 -10.79
N ILE A 131 18.53 -1.17 -9.72
CA ILE A 131 18.66 -2.05 -8.55
C ILE A 131 17.69 -3.22 -8.70
N GLU A 132 18.22 -4.44 -8.78
CA GLU A 132 17.40 -5.66 -8.78
C GLU A 132 17.08 -6.12 -7.36
N ILE A 133 15.79 -6.28 -7.08
CA ILE A 133 15.22 -6.69 -5.80
C ILE A 133 14.56 -8.05 -6.02
N VAL A 134 15.12 -9.11 -5.42
CA VAL A 134 14.64 -10.49 -5.62
C VAL A 134 13.98 -10.99 -4.34
N LYS A 135 12.67 -11.26 -4.42
CA LYS A 135 11.93 -11.96 -3.37
C LYS A 135 11.86 -13.44 -3.72
N THR A 136 12.58 -14.27 -2.96
CA THR A 136 12.50 -15.73 -3.10
C THR A 136 11.52 -16.28 -2.07
N THR A 137 10.46 -16.92 -2.55
CA THR A 137 9.61 -17.80 -1.74
C THR A 137 10.04 -19.25 -1.97
N GLY A 138 9.53 -20.19 -1.17
CA GLY A 138 9.87 -21.61 -1.30
C GLY A 138 9.55 -22.26 -2.65
N TYR A 139 8.78 -21.60 -3.53
CA TYR A 139 8.43 -22.12 -4.87
C TYR A 139 8.46 -21.10 -6.00
N SER A 140 8.71 -19.81 -5.72
CA SER A 140 8.75 -18.79 -6.76
C SER A 140 9.73 -17.67 -6.42
N ARG A 141 10.32 -17.09 -7.47
CA ARG A 141 11.05 -15.83 -7.39
C ARG A 141 10.19 -14.73 -8.00
N THR A 142 10.03 -13.64 -7.27
CA THR A 142 9.45 -12.41 -7.78
C THR A 142 10.56 -11.37 -7.87
N TYR A 143 10.63 -10.68 -9.01
CA TYR A 143 11.61 -9.64 -9.28
C TYR A 143 10.92 -8.29 -9.25
N LEU A 144 11.57 -7.33 -8.60
CA LEU A 144 11.29 -5.91 -8.70
C LEU A 144 12.57 -5.18 -9.09
N TYR A 145 12.42 -4.05 -9.74
CA TYR A 145 13.50 -3.20 -10.22
C TYR A 145 13.21 -1.78 -9.78
N ALA A 146 14.17 -1.17 -9.08
CA ALA A 146 14.16 0.24 -8.76
C ALA A 146 15.14 0.95 -9.69
N ASN A 147 14.64 1.93 -10.44
CA ASN A 147 15.42 2.71 -11.40
C ASN A 147 15.41 4.18 -11.01
N ASP A 148 16.43 4.92 -11.44
CA ASP A 148 16.49 6.38 -11.27
C ASP A 148 16.38 6.87 -9.81
N ILE A 149 16.89 6.07 -8.87
CA ILE A 149 17.07 6.46 -7.47
C ILE A 149 18.59 6.58 -7.22
N PRO A 150 19.16 7.80 -7.26
CA PRO A 150 20.59 7.98 -7.05
C PRO A 150 21.04 7.53 -5.66
N ARG A 151 22.25 6.97 -5.56
CA ARG A 151 22.90 6.70 -4.28
C ARG A 151 22.98 7.99 -3.44
N GLY A 152 22.70 7.86 -2.14
CA GLY A 152 22.67 8.98 -1.20
C GLY A 152 21.33 9.70 -1.12
N SER A 153 20.37 9.40 -2.01
CA SER A 153 19.05 10.03 -1.97
C SER A 153 18.26 9.63 -0.73
N ASN A 154 17.55 10.58 -0.16
CA ASN A 154 16.55 10.36 0.88
C ASN A 154 15.23 9.93 0.23
N LEU A 155 14.91 8.65 0.33
CA LEU A 155 13.74 8.03 -0.27
C LEU A 155 12.60 7.89 0.74
N LEU A 156 11.42 8.40 0.38
CA LEU A 156 10.16 8.08 1.04
C LEU A 156 9.52 6.88 0.33
N LEU A 157 9.31 5.78 1.04
CA LEU A 157 8.59 4.61 0.52
C LEU A 157 7.13 4.61 0.98
N VAL A 158 6.21 4.44 0.04
CA VAL A 158 4.77 4.37 0.31
C VAL A 158 4.17 3.11 -0.31
N GLU A 159 3.40 2.35 0.47
CA GLU A 159 2.59 1.22 0.01
C GLU A 159 1.16 1.38 0.51
N PRO A 160 0.12 1.25 -0.32
CA PRO A 160 -1.26 1.51 0.13
C PRO A 160 -1.72 0.54 1.21
N ILE A 161 -1.31 -0.73 1.13
CA ILE A 161 -1.68 -1.75 2.11
C ILE A 161 -0.51 -2.68 2.42
N SER A 162 -0.27 -2.95 3.70
CA SER A 162 0.73 -3.92 4.13
C SER A 162 0.12 -5.03 5.00
N SER A 163 0.40 -6.28 4.64
CA SER A 163 -0.08 -7.49 5.34
C SER A 163 1.05 -8.19 6.09
N THR A 164 1.96 -8.85 5.36
CA THR A 164 3.09 -9.57 5.95
C THR A 164 4.36 -8.73 6.04
N GLY A 165 4.38 -7.52 5.48
CA GLY A 165 5.55 -6.62 5.48
C GLY A 165 6.72 -7.07 4.59
N GLY A 166 6.70 -8.30 4.07
CA GLY A 166 7.82 -8.86 3.33
C GLY A 166 8.21 -8.08 2.07
N THR A 167 7.27 -7.43 1.38
CA THR A 167 7.59 -6.57 0.23
C THR A 167 8.34 -5.33 0.67
N LEU A 168 7.78 -4.56 1.62
CA LEU A 168 8.44 -3.37 2.18
C LEU A 168 9.81 -3.70 2.76
N ARG A 169 9.95 -4.79 3.52
CA ARG A 169 11.23 -5.23 4.07
C ARG A 169 12.27 -5.46 2.98
N ASN A 170 11.99 -6.35 2.02
CA ASN A 170 12.96 -6.70 0.96
C ASN A 170 13.34 -5.47 0.11
N VAL A 171 12.37 -4.60 -0.19
CA VAL A 171 12.63 -3.36 -0.94
C VAL A 171 13.51 -2.42 -0.12
N THR A 172 13.22 -2.25 1.17
CA THR A 172 14.00 -1.39 2.08
C THR A 172 15.44 -1.87 2.18
N GLU A 173 15.66 -3.13 2.57
CA GLU A 173 17.00 -3.70 2.73
C GLU A 173 17.81 -3.54 1.45
N ARG A 174 17.22 -3.86 0.30
CA ARG A 174 17.93 -3.79 -0.98
C ARG A 174 18.29 -2.38 -1.41
N LEU A 175 17.42 -1.40 -1.16
CA LEU A 175 17.72 0.00 -1.46
C LEU A 175 18.83 0.54 -0.53
N GLU A 176 18.79 0.20 0.75
CA GLU A 176 19.82 0.59 1.73
C GLU A 176 21.18 -0.05 1.43
N GLU A 177 21.22 -1.32 1.04
CA GLU A 177 22.44 -2.01 0.56
C GLU A 177 23.09 -1.27 -0.63
N ASN A 178 22.28 -0.65 -1.49
CA ASN A 178 22.74 0.15 -2.63
C ASN A 178 23.03 1.62 -2.27
N GLY A 179 22.93 1.98 -1.00
CA GLY A 179 23.26 3.29 -0.45
C GLY A 179 22.18 4.35 -0.65
N VAL A 180 20.93 3.95 -0.86
CA VAL A 180 19.77 4.84 -0.76
C VAL A 180 19.38 4.97 0.71
N ASN A 181 19.07 6.18 1.18
CA ASN A 181 18.62 6.38 2.55
C ASN A 181 17.09 6.34 2.61
N VAL A 182 16.52 5.22 3.05
CA VAL A 182 15.07 5.12 3.26
C VAL A 182 14.69 5.91 4.51
N VAL A 183 14.18 7.13 4.33
CA VAL A 183 13.94 8.07 5.43
C VAL A 183 12.62 7.83 6.15
N ASP A 184 11.63 7.27 5.47
CA ASP A 184 10.33 6.90 6.03
C ASP A 184 9.70 5.77 5.22
N LEU A 185 8.98 4.89 5.93
CA LEU A 185 8.15 3.83 5.39
C LEU A 185 6.71 4.11 5.79
N ILE A 186 5.81 4.26 4.82
CA ILE A 186 4.42 4.60 5.10
C ILE A 186 3.49 3.59 4.45
N THR A 187 2.50 3.15 5.22
CA THR A 187 1.35 2.44 4.68
C THR A 187 0.03 3.08 5.06
N VAL A 188 -0.91 3.15 4.11
CA VAL A 188 -2.24 3.71 4.39
C VAL A 188 -3.04 2.72 5.23
N ILE A 189 -3.00 1.43 4.87
CA ILE A 189 -3.71 0.36 5.55
C ILE A 189 -2.72 -0.71 6.02
N GLY A 190 -2.66 -0.96 7.32
CA GLY A 190 -1.95 -2.11 7.89
C GLY A 190 -2.92 -3.21 8.29
N LYS A 191 -2.56 -4.48 8.02
CA LYS A 191 -3.27 -5.64 8.58
C LYS A 191 -2.42 -6.27 9.70
N PRO A 192 -2.51 -5.76 10.94
CA PRO A 192 -1.60 -6.12 12.02
C PRO A 192 -1.60 -7.61 12.38
N ASP A 193 -2.71 -8.32 12.16
CA ASP A 193 -2.79 -9.77 12.42
C ASP A 193 -1.76 -10.57 11.61
N TYR A 194 -1.22 -10.02 10.50
CA TYR A 194 -0.27 -10.70 9.62
C TYR A 194 1.20 -10.30 9.84
N GLY A 195 1.48 -9.48 10.87
CA GLY A 195 2.84 -9.25 11.36
C GLY A 195 3.74 -8.34 10.51
N TYR A 196 3.17 -7.44 9.68
CA TYR A 196 4.00 -6.53 8.87
C TYR A 196 4.90 -5.61 9.69
N GLU A 197 4.46 -5.20 10.89
CA GLU A 197 5.25 -4.30 11.75
C GLU A 197 6.52 -5.01 12.24
N GLU A 198 6.39 -6.25 12.69
CA GLU A 198 7.49 -7.11 13.14
C GLU A 198 8.43 -7.46 12.00
N GLU A 199 7.90 -7.76 10.81
CA GLU A 199 8.72 -8.05 9.64
C GLU A 199 9.55 -6.82 9.23
N ILE A 200 8.96 -5.63 9.22
CA ILE A 200 9.67 -4.39 8.87
C ILE A 200 10.66 -4.00 9.96
N ALA A 201 10.38 -4.26 11.24
CA ALA A 201 11.31 -3.98 12.34
C ALA A 201 12.65 -4.72 12.19
N LYS A 202 12.71 -5.81 11.42
CA LYS A 202 13.97 -6.53 11.09
C LYS A 202 14.97 -5.68 10.31
N THR A 203 14.53 -4.61 9.63
CA THR A 203 15.42 -3.66 8.95
C THR A 203 15.94 -2.56 9.90
N GLY A 204 15.52 -2.57 11.18
CA GLY A 204 15.77 -1.46 12.10
C GLY A 204 14.89 -0.23 11.84
N ARG A 205 13.93 -0.32 10.90
CA ARG A 205 12.97 0.75 10.59
C ARG A 205 11.61 0.49 11.24
N LYS A 206 10.78 1.53 11.28
CA LYS A 206 9.37 1.44 11.66
C LYS A 206 8.51 1.91 10.50
N VAL A 207 7.40 1.24 10.29
CA VAL A 207 6.38 1.66 9.33
C VAL A 207 5.36 2.56 10.00
N LYS A 208 5.11 3.73 9.41
CA LYS A 208 4.01 4.62 9.82
C LYS A 208 2.74 4.13 9.12
N THR A 209 1.78 3.66 9.90
CA THR A 209 0.50 3.16 9.38
C THR A 209 -0.58 4.17 9.67
N LEU A 210 -1.44 4.55 8.71
CA LEU A 210 -2.59 5.43 8.97
C LEU A 210 -3.76 4.66 9.61
N LEU A 211 -4.25 3.62 8.95
CA LEU A 211 -5.37 2.81 9.41
C LEU A 211 -4.92 1.37 9.64
N LYS A 212 -5.28 0.76 10.76
CA LYS A 212 -5.11 -0.68 10.99
C LYS A 212 -6.46 -1.37 10.80
N VAL A 213 -6.47 -2.50 10.11
CA VAL A 213 -7.69 -3.25 9.77
C VAL A 213 -7.54 -4.70 10.23
N ARG A 214 -8.46 -5.15 11.09
CA ARG A 214 -8.53 -6.54 11.57
C ARG A 214 -9.80 -7.20 11.06
N ILE A 215 -9.67 -8.38 10.47
CA ILE A 215 -10.82 -9.11 9.96
C ILE A 215 -11.46 -9.86 11.12
N LYS A 216 -12.75 -9.61 11.36
CA LYS A 216 -13.51 -10.21 12.46
C LYS A 216 -14.37 -11.38 12.02
N ASN A 217 -14.86 -11.32 10.80
CA ASN A 217 -15.76 -12.33 10.26
C ASN A 217 -15.73 -12.30 8.72
N TYR A 218 -16.21 -13.37 8.11
CA TYR A 218 -16.46 -13.46 6.68
C TYR A 218 -17.91 -13.89 6.44
N VAL A 219 -18.58 -13.18 5.54
CA VAL A 219 -19.94 -13.50 5.12
C VAL A 219 -19.95 -13.79 3.63
N GLU A 220 -20.31 -15.02 3.30
CA GLU A 220 -20.48 -15.46 1.91
C GLU A 220 -21.81 -14.94 1.35
N THR A 221 -21.77 -14.44 0.13
CA THR A 221 -22.94 -14.01 -0.64
C THR A 221 -23.43 -15.16 -1.52
N SER A 222 -24.70 -15.07 -1.96
CA SER A 222 -25.36 -16.13 -2.72
C SER A 222 -24.71 -16.48 -4.07
N ASP A 223 -23.84 -15.62 -4.57
CA ASP A 223 -23.08 -15.76 -5.82
C ASP A 223 -21.65 -16.31 -5.61
N GLY A 224 -21.30 -16.76 -4.40
CA GLY A 224 -19.99 -17.34 -4.07
C GLY A 224 -18.87 -16.31 -3.84
N HIS A 225 -19.19 -15.03 -3.87
CA HIS A 225 -18.34 -13.95 -3.38
C HIS A 225 -18.54 -13.76 -1.87
N GLY A 226 -17.84 -12.82 -1.25
CA GLY A 226 -18.14 -12.46 0.12
C GLY A 226 -17.42 -11.21 0.58
N TYR A 227 -17.83 -10.74 1.76
CA TYR A 227 -17.24 -9.59 2.41
C TYR A 227 -16.70 -9.98 3.78
N ALA A 228 -15.64 -9.30 4.18
CA ALA A 228 -15.15 -9.33 5.54
C ALA A 228 -15.79 -8.20 6.35
N GLU A 229 -16.28 -8.53 7.54
CA GLU A 229 -16.55 -7.53 8.57
C GLU A 229 -15.23 -7.24 9.28
N THR A 230 -14.90 -5.96 9.45
CA THR A 230 -13.60 -5.56 10.00
C THR A 230 -13.73 -4.60 11.17
N GLU A 231 -12.68 -4.58 11.99
CA GLU A 231 -12.43 -3.50 12.93
C GLU A 231 -11.37 -2.57 12.34
N VAL A 232 -11.70 -1.29 12.26
CA VAL A 232 -10.82 -0.23 11.74
C VAL A 232 -10.31 0.62 12.90
N GLU A 233 -9.00 0.66 13.07
CA GLU A 233 -8.31 1.45 14.09
C GLU A 233 -7.59 2.64 13.45
N LYS A 234 -7.87 3.85 13.96
CA LYS A 234 -7.09 5.06 13.66
C LYS A 234 -5.81 5.06 14.51
N THR A 235 -4.66 5.05 13.88
CA THR A 235 -3.36 5.05 14.59
C THR A 235 -2.98 6.44 15.11
N GLU A 236 -1.85 6.54 15.82
CA GLU A 236 -1.24 7.83 16.17
C GLU A 236 -0.93 8.70 14.93
N TRP A 237 -0.51 8.09 13.81
CA TRP A 237 -0.15 8.80 12.58
C TRP A 237 -1.39 9.37 11.90
N PHE A 238 -2.50 8.65 11.93
CA PHE A 238 -3.79 9.19 11.48
C PHE A 238 -4.17 10.42 12.28
N ARG A 239 -4.14 10.33 13.61
CA ARG A 239 -4.49 11.48 14.49
C ARG A 239 -3.54 12.66 14.29
N LYS A 240 -2.27 12.41 13.97
CA LYS A 240 -1.29 13.45 13.64
C LYS A 240 -1.60 14.13 12.30
N ALA A 241 -2.04 13.37 11.29
CA ALA A 241 -2.38 13.90 9.97
C ALA A 241 -3.73 14.63 9.92
N GLU A 242 -4.72 14.15 10.68
CA GLU A 242 -6.12 14.55 10.58
C GLU A 242 -6.33 16.08 10.64
N PRO A 243 -5.75 16.84 11.59
CA PRO A 243 -5.94 18.30 11.63
C PRO A 243 -5.46 19.01 10.38
N PHE A 244 -4.32 18.58 9.82
CA PHE A 244 -3.75 19.15 8.61
C PHE A 244 -4.62 18.85 7.39
N VAL A 245 -5.08 17.60 7.24
CA VAL A 245 -5.91 17.21 6.09
C VAL A 245 -7.29 17.89 6.15
N ASP A 246 -7.89 17.97 7.34
CA ASP A 246 -9.20 18.60 7.54
C ASP A 246 -9.15 20.11 7.32
N GLU A 247 -8.00 20.76 7.55
CA GLU A 247 -7.80 22.16 7.19
C GLU A 247 -7.58 22.34 5.67
N MET A 248 -6.73 21.51 5.07
CA MET A 248 -6.21 21.75 3.72
C MET A 248 -7.15 21.26 2.62
N TYR A 249 -7.79 20.11 2.79
CA TYR A 249 -8.60 19.49 1.73
C TYR A 249 -9.82 20.35 1.34
N PRO A 250 -10.63 20.88 2.28
CA PRO A 250 -11.78 21.72 1.92
C PRO A 250 -11.38 23.00 1.17
N ARG A 251 -10.23 23.60 1.50
CA ARG A 251 -9.70 24.78 0.80
C ARG A 251 -9.34 24.45 -0.64
N TYR A 252 -8.70 23.31 -0.85
CA TYR A 252 -8.37 22.82 -2.19
C TYR A 252 -9.63 22.53 -3.01
N GLU A 253 -10.61 21.82 -2.42
CA GLU A 253 -11.87 21.47 -3.08
C GLU A 253 -12.65 22.72 -3.51
N GLU A 254 -12.76 23.72 -2.63
CA GLU A 254 -13.42 24.99 -2.93
C GLU A 254 -12.69 25.77 -4.05
N ALA A 255 -11.35 25.78 -4.05
CA ALA A 255 -10.57 26.42 -5.12
C ALA A 255 -10.81 25.75 -6.48
N MET A 256 -10.88 24.41 -6.51
CA MET A 256 -11.16 23.65 -7.73
C MET A 256 -12.60 23.85 -8.21
N LYS A 257 -13.56 23.87 -7.30
CA LYS A 257 -14.97 24.16 -7.61
C LYS A 257 -15.12 25.52 -8.31
N ARG A 258 -14.51 26.58 -7.76
CA ARG A 258 -14.52 27.92 -8.37
C ARG A 258 -13.91 27.95 -9.76
N LEU A 259 -12.86 27.18 -10.01
CA LEU A 259 -12.22 27.09 -11.32
C LEU A 259 -13.12 26.35 -12.34
N LEU A 260 -13.79 25.29 -11.92
CA LEU A 260 -14.72 24.53 -12.76
C LEU A 260 -15.98 25.34 -13.10
N GLU A 261 -16.54 26.09 -12.14
CA GLU A 261 -17.67 27.00 -12.36
C GLU A 261 -17.34 28.09 -13.39
N ARG A 262 -16.12 28.64 -13.37
CA ARG A 262 -15.66 29.62 -14.38
C ARG A 262 -15.55 29.01 -15.78
N SER A 263 -15.20 27.73 -15.88
CA SER A 263 -15.05 27.05 -17.18
C SER A 263 -16.41 26.67 -17.80
N THR A 264 -17.40 26.35 -16.96
CA THR A 264 -18.77 26.02 -17.39
C THR A 264 -19.54 27.27 -17.81
N ALA A 265 -19.38 28.39 -17.09
CA ALA A 265 -20.00 29.68 -17.44
C ALA A 265 -19.50 30.29 -18.77
N LYS A 266 -18.35 29.84 -19.30
CA LYS A 266 -17.84 30.25 -20.63
C LYS A 266 -18.38 29.40 -21.79
N ARG A 267 -19.09 28.31 -21.49
CA ARG A 267 -19.68 27.41 -22.50
C ARG A 267 -21.18 27.62 -22.69
N SER A 268 -21.81 28.44 -21.86
CA SER A 268 -23.18 28.97 -21.99
C SER A 268 -23.16 30.35 -22.64
#